data_AF-A0A7W1KQS5-F1
#
_entry.id   AF-A0A7W1KQS5-F1
#
_cell.length_a   1.000
_cell.length_b   1.000
_cell.length_c   1.000
_cell.angle_alpha   90.00
_cell.angle_beta   90.00
_cell.angle_gamma   90.00
#
_symmetry.space_group_name_H-M   'P 1'
#
loop_
_entity.id
_entity.type
_entity.pdbx_description
1 polymer ?
#
loop_
_entity_poly.entity_id
_entity_poly.type
_entity_poly.pdbx_seq_one_letter_code
_entity_poly.pdbx_strand_id
1 'polypeptide(L)'
;MNNLLAPILAVTLLVLLFTIERLYPLRKDMRSLLGRLTVNIAISALAFVAAVALVQPAVQWALRWSADKPFGLIHLVVLPVWAEFALSFLLMDLAFYYWHVANHRVPFLWRFHNVHHIDP
;
A
#
# COMPACT_ATOMS: atom_id res chain seq x y z
N MET A 1 -10.47 -20.78 -12.14
CA MET A 1 -11.33 -19.58 -12.03
C MET A 1 -10.68 -18.47 -12.86
N ASN A 2 -11.44 -17.74 -13.68
CA ASN A 2 -10.87 -16.81 -14.67
C ASN A 2 -10.04 -15.69 -14.00
N ASN A 3 -8.72 -15.81 -14.07
CA ASN A 3 -7.75 -14.83 -13.55
C ASN A 3 -7.76 -13.49 -14.30
N LEU A 4 -8.61 -13.34 -15.32
CA LEU A 4 -8.73 -12.12 -16.12
C LEU A 4 -9.79 -11.13 -15.60
N LEU A 5 -10.70 -11.55 -14.71
CA LEU A 5 -11.77 -10.67 -14.23
C LEU A 5 -11.22 -9.46 -13.46
N ALA A 6 -10.27 -9.67 -12.56
CA ALA A 6 -9.64 -8.62 -11.77
C ALA A 6 -8.91 -7.57 -12.63
N PRO A 7 -8.01 -7.93 -13.57
CA PRO A 7 -7.36 -6.94 -14.42
C PRO A 7 -8.33 -6.22 -15.35
N ILE A 8 -9.37 -6.89 -15.87
CA ILE A 8 -10.41 -6.24 -16.69
C ILE A 8 -11.14 -5.16 -15.87
N LEU A 9 -11.56 -5.48 -14.65
CA LEU A 9 -12.24 -4.52 -13.77
C LEU A 9 -11.34 -3.35 -13.40
N ALA A 10 -10.06 -3.62 -13.08
CA ALA A 10 -9.09 -2.58 -12.74
C ALA A 10 -8.85 -1.61 -13.91
N VAL A 11 -8.64 -2.13 -15.13
CA VAL A 11 -8.46 -1.30 -16.33
C VAL A 11 -9.72 -0.51 -16.65
N THR A 12 -10.89 -1.15 -16.57
CA THR A 12 -12.18 -0.48 -16.82
C THR A 12 -12.39 0.68 -15.85
N LEU A 13 -12.15 0.46 -14.55
CA LEU A 13 -12.26 1.48 -13.52
C LEU A 13 -11.25 2.61 -13.74
N LEU A 14 -10.01 2.28 -14.07
CA LEU A 14 -8.97 3.28 -14.34
C LEU A 14 -9.35 4.19 -15.51
N VAL A 15 -9.80 3.61 -16.63
CA VAL A 15 -10.24 4.36 -17.82
C VAL A 15 -11.44 5.24 -17.49
N LEU A 16 -12.42 4.70 -16.73
CA LEU A 16 -13.59 5.46 -16.30
C LEU A 16 -13.19 6.65 -15.41
N LEU A 17 -12.40 6.43 -14.37
CA LEU A 17 -11.96 7.47 -13.44
C LEU A 17 -11.12 8.53 -14.13
N PHE A 18 -10.18 8.12 -15.00
CA PHE A 18 -9.38 9.04 -15.78
C PHE A 18 -10.25 9.90 -16.70
N THR A 19 -11.26 9.30 -17.35
CA THR A 19 -12.20 10.05 -18.20
C THR A 19 -13.00 11.06 -17.39
N ILE A 20 -13.53 10.67 -16.22
CA ILE A 20 -14.26 11.56 -15.31
C ILE A 20 -13.35 12.71 -14.83
N GLU A 21 -12.11 12.43 -14.44
CA GLU A 21 -11.13 13.44 -14.01
C GLU A 21 -10.90 14.49 -15.12
N ARG A 22 -10.82 14.06 -16.40
CA ARG A 22 -10.60 14.97 -17.53
C ARG A 22 -11.83 15.80 -17.89
N LEU A 23 -13.04 15.25 -17.72
CA LEU A 23 -14.29 15.95 -18.02
C LEU A 23 -14.71 16.91 -16.89
N TYR A 24 -14.42 16.54 -15.64
CA TYR A 24 -14.81 17.28 -14.44
C TYR A 24 -13.62 17.46 -13.49
N PRO A 25 -12.61 18.27 -13.87
CA PRO A 25 -11.42 18.45 -13.03
C PRO A 25 -11.78 19.20 -11.74
N LEU A 26 -11.44 18.60 -10.59
CA LEU A 26 -11.63 19.23 -9.28
C LEU A 26 -10.69 20.43 -9.05
N ARG A 27 -9.53 20.43 -9.72
CA ARG A 27 -8.47 21.43 -9.59
C ARG A 27 -7.95 21.84 -10.97
N LYS A 28 -7.43 23.07 -11.07
CA LYS A 28 -6.80 23.56 -12.30
C LYS A 28 -5.51 22.77 -12.56
N ASP A 29 -5.31 22.36 -13.82
CA ASP A 29 -4.08 21.70 -14.25
C ASP A 29 -2.87 22.65 -14.07
N MET A 30 -1.92 22.27 -13.21
CA MET A 30 -0.67 23.03 -12.98
C MET A 30 0.52 22.53 -13.79
N ARG A 31 0.39 21.36 -14.43
CA ARG A 31 1.42 20.69 -15.23
C ARG A 31 0.80 20.07 -16.47
N SER A 32 1.60 19.87 -17.52
CA SER A 32 1.13 19.20 -18.73
C SER A 32 0.68 17.77 -18.44
N LEU A 33 -0.37 17.32 -19.12
CA LEU A 33 -0.91 15.96 -18.96
C LEU A 33 0.16 14.90 -19.19
N LEU A 34 0.93 15.03 -20.29
CA LEU A 34 1.99 14.08 -20.61
C LEU A 34 3.05 14.03 -19.51
N GLY A 35 3.47 15.17 -18.96
CA GLY A 35 4.44 15.22 -17.87
C GLY A 35 3.93 14.53 -16.59
N ARG A 36 2.66 14.74 -16.22
CA ARG A 36 2.01 14.05 -15.08
C ARG A 36 1.97 12.54 -15.32
N LEU A 37 1.50 12.10 -16.49
CA LEU A 37 1.39 10.68 -16.82
C LEU A 37 2.75 9.98 -16.85
N THR A 38 3.79 10.59 -17.41
CA THR A 38 5.13 9.99 -17.45
C THR A 38 5.65 9.73 -16.04
N VAL A 39 5.55 10.71 -15.13
CA VAL A 39 6.00 10.56 -13.74
C VAL A 39 5.17 9.49 -13.03
N ASN A 40 3.84 9.55 -13.13
CA ASN A 40 2.96 8.64 -12.42
C ASN A 40 3.11 7.18 -12.91
N ILE A 41 3.27 6.96 -14.22
CA ILE A 41 3.51 5.63 -14.80
C ILE A 41 4.88 5.10 -14.36
N ALA A 42 5.94 5.92 -14.43
CA ALA A 42 7.29 5.49 -14.04
C ALA A 42 7.35 5.08 -12.56
N ILE A 43 6.79 5.90 -11.66
CA ILE A 43 6.74 5.61 -10.23
C ILE A 43 5.85 4.39 -9.95
N SER A 44 4.68 4.28 -10.60
CA SER A 44 3.77 3.14 -10.40
C SER A 44 4.38 1.84 -10.88
N ALA A 45 5.07 1.84 -12.02
CA ALA A 45 5.76 0.65 -12.53
C ALA A 45 6.88 0.22 -11.58
N LEU A 46 7.69 1.16 -11.09
CA LEU A 46 8.74 0.86 -10.12
C LEU A 46 8.16 0.30 -8.81
N ALA A 47 7.10 0.92 -8.30
CA ALA A 47 6.41 0.48 -7.09
C ALA A 47 5.81 -0.93 -7.27
N PHE A 48 5.22 -1.22 -8.43
CA PHE A 48 4.68 -2.54 -8.75
C PHE A 48 5.79 -3.61 -8.82
N VAL A 49 6.90 -3.31 -9.49
CA VAL A 49 8.05 -4.22 -9.55
C VAL A 49 8.60 -4.47 -8.15
N ALA A 50 8.79 -3.44 -7.33
CA ALA A 50 9.23 -3.60 -5.95
C ALA A 50 8.23 -4.43 -5.11
N ALA A 51 6.93 -4.22 -5.32
CA ALA A 51 5.89 -4.96 -4.62
C ALA A 51 5.95 -6.45 -4.95
N VAL A 52 6.03 -6.81 -6.23
CA VAL A 52 6.06 -8.22 -6.67
C VAL A 52 7.42 -8.88 -6.38
N ALA A 53 8.53 -8.19 -6.61
CA ALA A 53 9.85 -8.77 -6.51
C ALA A 53 10.39 -8.83 -5.07
N LEU A 54 9.99 -7.89 -4.20
CA LEU A 54 10.55 -7.78 -2.85
C LEU A 54 9.48 -7.92 -1.76
N VAL A 55 8.42 -7.09 -1.81
CA VAL A 55 7.45 -7.00 -0.71
C VAL A 55 6.64 -8.29 -0.58
N GLN A 56 6.06 -8.78 -1.67
CA GLN A 56 5.22 -9.99 -1.64
C GLN A 56 6.02 -11.22 -1.17
N PRO A 57 7.24 -11.52 -1.69
CA PRO A 57 8.04 -12.62 -1.16
C PRO A 57 8.41 -12.46 0.31
N ALA A 58 8.76 -11.24 0.75
CA ALA A 58 9.11 -10.97 2.14
C ALA A 58 7.91 -11.19 3.08
N VAL A 59 6.72 -10.69 2.72
CA VAL A 59 5.48 -10.91 3.48
C VAL A 59 5.14 -12.40 3.54
N GLN A 60 5.20 -13.10 2.40
CA GLN A 60 4.92 -14.53 2.35
C GLN A 60 5.89 -15.37 3.18
N TRP A 61 7.17 -14.99 3.19
CA TRP A 61 8.17 -15.61 4.06
C TRP A 61 7.87 -15.33 5.53
N ALA A 62 7.57 -14.08 5.89
CA ALA A 62 7.28 -13.68 7.26
C ALA A 62 6.05 -14.41 7.82
N LEU A 63 4.98 -14.52 7.02
CA LEU A 63 3.76 -15.25 7.41
C LEU A 63 4.02 -16.73 7.68
N ARG A 64 4.79 -17.40 6.83
CA ARG A 64 5.17 -18.81 7.06
C ARG A 64 6.03 -18.95 8.32
N TRP A 65 7.02 -18.08 8.48
CA TRP A 65 7.91 -18.10 9.63
C TRP A 65 7.17 -17.83 10.95
N SER A 66 6.21 -16.91 10.97
CA SER A 66 5.39 -16.64 12.16
C SER A 66 4.34 -17.71 12.44
N ALA A 67 3.94 -18.50 11.44
CA ALA A 67 3.05 -19.64 11.66
C ALA A 67 3.78 -20.79 12.36
N ASP A 68 5.06 -20.99 12.04
CA ASP A 68 5.87 -22.09 12.59
C ASP A 68 6.53 -21.74 13.94
N LYS A 69 6.68 -20.45 14.25
CA LYS A 69 7.35 -19.98 15.47
C LYS A 69 6.44 -19.03 16.24
N PRO A 70 6.27 -19.20 17.57
CA PRO A 70 5.49 -18.28 18.39
C PRO A 70 6.26 -16.96 18.58
N PHE A 71 6.22 -16.10 17.57
CA PHE A 71 6.85 -14.79 17.57
C PHE A 71 5.79 -13.69 17.52
N GLY A 72 5.85 -12.75 18.46
CA GLY A 72 4.94 -11.62 18.54
C GLY A 72 4.23 -11.52 19.89
N LEU A 73 3.63 -10.36 20.16
CA LEU A 73 3.03 -10.04 21.46
C LEU A 73 1.80 -10.89 21.79
N ILE A 74 1.10 -11.39 20.78
CA ILE A 74 -0.10 -12.22 20.95
C ILE A 74 0.23 -13.53 21.66
N HIS A 75 1.41 -14.11 21.40
CA HIS A 75 1.83 -15.37 22.00
C HIS A 75 2.26 -15.24 23.48
N LEU A 76 2.35 -14.03 24.03
CA LEU A 76 2.70 -13.81 25.44
C LEU A 76 1.53 -14.05 26.38
N VAL A 77 0.31 -14.12 25.86
CA VAL A 77 -0.93 -14.27 26.63
C VAL A 77 -1.80 -15.34 25.98
N VAL A 78 -2.50 -16.13 26.80
CA VAL A 78 -3.48 -17.10 26.31
C VAL A 78 -4.83 -16.40 26.22
N LEU A 79 -5.40 -16.32 25.02
CA LEU A 79 -6.65 -15.63 24.74
C LEU A 79 -7.61 -16.54 23.95
N PRO A 80 -8.93 -16.34 24.05
CA PRO A 80 -9.86 -16.96 23.10
C PRO A 80 -9.66 -16.36 21.69
N VAL A 81 -9.93 -17.15 20.65
CA VAL A 81 -9.67 -16.79 19.23
C VAL A 81 -10.18 -15.41 18.83
N TRP A 82 -11.37 -15.01 19.28
CA TRP A 82 -11.93 -13.70 18.95
C TRP A 82 -11.11 -12.54 19.55
N ALA A 83 -10.54 -12.74 20.75
CA ALA A 83 -9.72 -11.75 21.42
C ALA A 83 -8.31 -11.68 20.83
N GLU A 84 -7.76 -12.82 20.41
CA GLU A 84 -6.51 -12.86 19.63
C GLU A 84 -6.65 -12.05 18.35
N PHE A 85 -7.74 -12.26 17.60
CA PHE A 85 -8.02 -11.51 16.38
C PHE A 85 -8.14 -10.01 16.65
N ALA A 86 -8.96 -9.61 17.63
CA ALA A 86 -9.16 -8.22 17.96
C ALA A 86 -7.85 -7.54 18.41
N LEU A 87 -7.08 -8.19 19.28
CA LEU A 87 -5.81 -7.65 19.75
C LEU A 87 -4.77 -7.59 18.62
N SER A 88 -4.72 -8.60 17.75
CA SER A 88 -3.83 -8.61 16.58
C SER A 88 -4.12 -7.45 15.65
N PHE A 89 -5.40 -7.20 15.38
CA PHE A 89 -5.84 -6.08 14.54
C PHE A 89 -5.43 -4.73 15.16
N LEU A 90 -5.67 -4.54 16.47
CA LEU A 90 -5.30 -3.30 17.17
C LEU A 90 -3.79 -3.09 17.22
N LEU A 91 -3.01 -4.15 17.49
CA LEU A 91 -1.55 -4.06 17.51
C LEU A 91 -0.99 -3.79 16.10
N MET A 92 -1.58 -4.38 15.06
CA MET A 92 -1.24 -4.09 13.68
C MET A 92 -1.51 -2.60 13.38
N ASP A 93 -2.71 -2.11 13.69
CA ASP A 93 -3.06 -0.69 13.48
C ASP A 93 -2.10 0.25 14.22
N LEU A 94 -1.78 -0.04 15.48
CA LEU A 94 -0.82 0.73 16.27
C LEU A 94 0.60 0.70 15.65
N ALA A 95 1.04 -0.47 15.17
CA ALA A 95 2.33 -0.59 14.49
C ALA A 95 2.36 0.24 13.20
N PHE A 96 1.29 0.22 12.40
CA PHE A 96 1.16 1.05 11.20
C PHE A 96 1.09 2.55 11.52
N TYR A 97 0.42 2.93 12.61
CA TYR A 97 0.40 4.31 13.10
C TYR A 97 1.82 4.81 13.40
N TYR A 98 2.59 4.05 14.19
CA TYR A 98 3.98 4.44 14.50
C TYR A 98 4.89 4.36 13.29
N TRP A 99 4.68 3.41 12.38
CA TRP A 99 5.39 3.37 11.10
C TRP A 99 5.13 4.63 10.30
N HIS A 100 3.90 5.10 10.21
CA HIS A 100 3.54 6.34 9.53
C HIS A 100 4.18 7.56 10.19
N VAL A 101 4.11 7.66 11.53
CA VAL A 101 4.80 8.73 12.29
C VAL A 101 6.31 8.71 12.03
N ALA A 102 6.95 7.53 12.02
CA ALA A 102 8.37 7.40 11.72
C ALA A 102 8.69 7.87 10.29
N ASN A 103 7.86 7.53 9.31
CA ASN A 103 7.98 8.02 7.93
C ASN A 103 7.89 9.55 7.83
N HIS A 104 7.16 10.21 8.73
CA HIS A 104 7.08 11.67 8.80
C HIS A 104 8.18 12.33 9.62
N ARG A 105 8.80 11.63 10.56
CA ARG A 105 9.79 12.20 11.49
C ARG A 105 11.24 11.89 11.14
N VAL A 106 11.51 10.75 10.53
CA VAL A 106 12.88 10.30 10.20
C VAL A 106 13.23 10.78 8.79
N PRO A 107 14.26 11.63 8.59
CA PRO A 107 14.57 12.21 7.29
C PRO A 107 14.83 11.19 6.19
N PHE A 108 15.45 10.06 6.53
CA PHE A 108 15.68 8.97 5.57
C PHE A 108 14.36 8.35 5.09
N LEU A 109 13.44 8.01 6.00
CA LEU A 109 12.15 7.41 5.67
C LEU A 109 11.25 8.40 4.91
N TRP A 110 11.31 9.68 5.27
CA TRP A 110 10.56 10.75 4.60
C TRP A 110 10.83 10.82 3.10
N ARG A 111 12.06 10.53 2.64
CA ARG A 111 12.41 10.53 1.20
C ARG A 111 11.61 9.52 0.39
N PHE A 112 11.13 8.45 1.03
CA PHE A 112 10.28 7.45 0.39
C PHE A 112 8.80 7.77 0.59
N HIS A 113 8.43 8.37 1.72
CA HIS A 113 7.04 8.67 2.04
C HIS A 113 6.50 9.93 1.37
N ASN A 114 7.35 10.94 1.13
CA ASN A 114 6.93 12.21 0.56
C ASN A 114 6.32 12.09 -0.85
N VAL A 115 6.60 11.01 -1.59
CA VAL A 115 6.04 10.73 -2.91
C VAL A 115 4.50 10.64 -2.86
N HIS A 116 3.96 10.21 -1.72
CA HIS A 116 2.52 10.16 -1.48
C HIS A 116 1.91 11.56 -1.26
N HIS A 117 2.72 12.53 -0.79
CA HIS A 117 2.27 13.88 -0.43
C HIS A 117 2.43 14.90 -1.57
N ILE A 118 3.04 14.53 -2.71
CA ILE A 118 3.39 15.45 -3.81
C ILE A 118 2.35 15.53 -4.94
N ASP A 119 1.34 14.64 -5.00
CA ASP A 119 0.26 14.68 -6.01
C ASP A 119 -1.12 14.79 -5.33
N PRO A 120 -1.57 16.00 -4.91
CA PRO A 120 -2.82 16.20 -4.17
C PRO A 120 -4.05 16.60 -5.00
#